data_AF-A0A087FWH9-F1
#
_entry.id   AF-A0A087FWH9-F1
#
_cell.length_a   1.000
_cell.length_b   1.000
_cell.length_c   1.000
_cell.angle_alpha   90.00
_cell.angle_beta   90.00
_cell.angle_gamma   90.00
#
_symmetry.space_group_name_H-M   'P 1'
#
loop_
_entity.id
_entity.type
_entity.pdbx_description
1 polymer ?
#
loop_
_entity_poly.entity_id
_entity_poly.type
_entity_poly.pdbx_seq_one_letter_code
_entity_poly.pdbx_strand_id
1 'polypeptide(L)'
;VEGTETRVNAQADAYEYMVESMVTTGTISIFLVLALSWSCIYGYNRNDFPKDFAFGSAISAYQWKGASSEDGRKPSIWDTFVHTRTKENDTACDGYHKYKEDVKLMAETGLDNFRISISWSRLIPRIEPHVTLFHY
;
A
#
# COMPACT_ATOMS: atom_id res chain seq x y z
N VAL A 1 43.99 43.81 -39.38
CA VAL A 1 43.00 42.81 -39.85
C VAL A 1 43.30 41.45 -39.25
N GLU A 2 44.56 41.02 -39.25
CA GLU A 2 44.99 39.72 -38.69
C GLU A 2 44.77 39.57 -37.17
N GLY A 3 45.01 40.63 -36.38
CA GLY A 3 44.80 40.64 -34.92
C GLY A 3 43.32 40.66 -34.45
N THR A 4 42.39 41.00 -35.34
CA THR A 4 40.95 40.93 -35.04
C THR A 4 40.38 39.55 -35.34
N GLU A 5 40.89 38.90 -36.39
CA GLU A 5 40.51 37.54 -36.77
C GLU A 5 40.98 36.50 -35.74
N THR A 6 42.20 36.64 -35.22
CA THR A 6 42.71 35.81 -34.11
C THR A 6 41.89 35.97 -32.82
N ARG A 7 41.34 37.16 -32.54
CA ARG A 7 40.46 37.38 -31.36
C ARG A 7 39.07 36.78 -31.56
N VAL A 8 38.54 36.80 -32.78
CA VAL A 8 37.27 36.17 -33.13
C VAL A 8 37.39 34.64 -33.07
N ASN A 9 38.50 34.08 -33.57
CA ASN A 9 38.77 32.65 -33.52
C ASN A 9 38.95 32.17 -32.07
N ALA A 10 39.74 32.89 -31.26
CA ALA A 10 39.89 32.56 -29.84
C ALA A 10 38.57 32.67 -29.05
N GLN A 11 37.67 33.59 -29.44
CA GLN A 11 36.35 33.70 -28.85
C GLN A 11 35.47 32.49 -29.28
N ALA A 12 35.52 32.08 -30.54
CA ALA A 12 34.78 30.92 -31.05
C ALA A 12 35.24 29.60 -30.39
N ASP A 13 36.56 29.40 -30.27
CA ASP A 13 37.15 28.24 -29.59
C ASP A 13 36.74 28.20 -28.09
N ALA A 14 36.66 29.37 -27.44
CA ALA A 14 36.18 29.47 -26.07
C ALA A 14 34.69 29.11 -25.92
N TYR A 15 33.86 29.47 -26.90
CA TYR A 15 32.45 29.05 -26.92
C TYR A 15 32.31 27.55 -27.16
N GLU A 16 33.08 26.97 -28.08
CA GLU A 16 33.08 25.53 -28.36
C GLU A 16 33.50 24.73 -27.12
N TYR A 17 34.57 25.15 -26.44
CA TYR A 17 35.00 24.54 -25.18
C TYR A 17 33.96 24.66 -24.06
N MET A 18 33.28 25.81 -23.93
CA MET A 18 32.20 25.96 -22.96
C MET A 18 31.02 25.02 -23.27
N VAL A 19 30.67 24.86 -24.54
CA VAL A 19 29.59 23.95 -24.97
C VAL A 19 29.98 22.50 -24.71
N GLU A 20 31.18 22.07 -25.09
CA GLU A 20 31.68 20.71 -24.83
C GLU A 20 31.76 20.40 -23.33
N SER A 21 32.19 21.36 -22.50
CA SER A 21 32.24 21.23 -21.04
C SER A 21 30.84 21.08 -20.43
N MET A 22 29.85 21.85 -20.90
CA MET A 22 28.45 21.72 -20.46
C MET A 22 27.87 20.35 -20.84
N VAL A 23 28.12 19.87 -22.06
CA VAL A 23 27.67 18.55 -22.53
C VAL A 23 28.35 17.43 -21.73
N THR A 24 29.66 17.54 -21.49
CA THR A 24 30.43 16.54 -20.73
C THR A 24 29.98 16.49 -19.27
N THR A 25 29.75 17.64 -18.64
CA THR A 25 29.26 17.70 -17.25
C THR A 25 27.83 17.17 -17.14
N GLY A 26 26.98 17.46 -18.13
CA GLY A 26 25.61 16.94 -18.21
C GLY A 26 25.58 15.42 -18.35
N THR A 27 26.40 14.85 -19.24
CA THR A 27 26.48 13.39 -19.42
C THR A 27 27.01 12.68 -18.17
N ILE A 28 28.08 13.19 -17.54
CA ILE A 28 28.60 12.64 -16.27
C ILE A 28 27.51 12.67 -15.18
N SER A 29 26.76 13.77 -15.08
CA SER A 29 25.67 13.89 -14.10
C SER A 29 24.55 12.87 -14.36
N ILE A 30 24.18 12.65 -15.62
CA ILE A 30 23.20 11.62 -16.00
C ILE A 30 23.71 10.22 -15.67
N PHE A 31 24.98 9.89 -15.99
CA PHE A 31 25.58 8.61 -15.65
C PHE A 31 25.64 8.37 -14.14
N LEU A 32 25.97 9.39 -13.34
CA LEU A 32 25.96 9.32 -11.88
C LEU A 32 24.54 9.10 -11.33
N VAL A 33 23.54 9.80 -11.85
CA VAL A 33 22.14 9.61 -11.46
C VAL A 33 21.68 8.18 -11.80
N LEU A 34 21.99 7.67 -13.00
CA LEU A 34 21.65 6.31 -13.40
C LEU A 34 22.37 5.24 -12.56
N ALA A 35 23.65 5.46 -12.23
CA ALA A 35 24.42 4.55 -11.37
C ALA A 35 23.90 4.53 -9.92
N LEU A 36 23.52 5.69 -9.38
CA LEU A 36 22.90 5.79 -8.05
C LEU A 36 21.49 5.18 -8.03
N SER A 37 20.76 5.27 -9.14
CA SER A 37 19.45 4.62 -9.31
C SER A 37 19.56 3.09 -9.30
N TRP A 38 20.67 2.54 -9.80
CA TRP A 38 20.92 1.10 -9.84
C TRP A 38 21.22 0.51 -8.46
N SER A 39 21.70 1.34 -7.53
CA SER A 39 22.04 0.91 -6.16
C SER A 39 20.80 0.70 -5.27
N CYS A 40 19.61 1.06 -5.74
CA CYS A 40 18.35 0.91 -5.01
C CYS A 40 17.49 -0.24 -5.55
N ILE A 41 18.08 -1.43 -5.72
CA ILE A 41 17.32 -2.69 -5.82
C ILE A 41 18.04 -3.77 -5.01
N TYR A 42 18.30 -3.49 -3.73
CA TYR A 42 18.46 -4.58 -2.76
C TYR A 42 17.05 -4.99 -2.31
N GLY A 43 16.43 -5.87 -3.10
CA GLY A 43 15.16 -6.47 -2.73
C GLY A 43 15.36 -7.39 -1.54
N TYR A 44 14.57 -7.20 -0.49
CA TYR A 44 14.52 -8.13 0.62
C TYR A 44 13.91 -9.46 0.17
N ASN A 45 14.52 -10.56 0.61
CA ASN A 45 14.03 -11.91 0.38
C ASN A 45 13.75 -12.60 1.73
N ARG A 46 12.99 -13.71 1.72
CA ARG A 46 12.61 -14.41 2.96
C ARG A 46 13.81 -14.94 3.78
N ASN A 47 14.95 -15.20 3.15
CA ASN A 47 16.15 -15.67 3.84
C ASN A 47 16.85 -14.58 4.65
N ASP A 48 16.48 -13.31 4.46
CA ASP A 48 16.98 -12.19 5.26
C ASP A 48 16.33 -12.16 6.67
N PHE A 49 15.31 -12.99 6.89
CA PHE A 49 14.57 -13.11 8.14
C PHE A 49 14.84 -14.47 8.82
N PRO A 50 14.63 -14.58 10.15
CA PRO A 50 14.71 -15.86 10.85
C PRO A 50 13.80 -16.91 10.21
N LYS A 51 14.20 -18.20 10.28
CA LYS A 51 13.45 -19.31 9.66
C LYS A 51 11.99 -19.41 10.12
N ASP A 52 11.72 -18.99 11.35
CA ASP A 52 10.39 -19.02 11.96
C ASP A 52 9.63 -17.68 11.83
N PHE A 53 10.17 -16.74 11.04
CA PHE A 53 9.51 -15.46 10.80
C PHE A 53 8.31 -15.66 9.87
N ALA A 54 7.13 -15.28 10.35
CA ALA A 54 5.90 -15.44 9.60
C ALA A 54 5.49 -14.14 8.91
N PHE A 55 5.26 -14.22 7.60
CA PHE A 55 4.66 -13.14 6.82
C PHE A 55 3.17 -13.39 6.67
N GLY A 56 2.36 -12.35 6.86
CA GLY A 56 0.92 -12.49 6.79
C GLY A 56 0.21 -11.25 6.31
N SER A 57 -1.09 -11.37 6.10
CA SER A 57 -1.98 -10.24 5.82
C SER A 57 -3.05 -10.11 6.91
N ALA A 58 -3.69 -8.94 6.98
CA ALA A 58 -4.72 -8.67 7.96
C ALA A 58 -5.90 -7.91 7.34
N ILE A 59 -7.11 -8.26 7.78
CA ILE A 59 -8.37 -7.62 7.34
C ILE A 59 -9.28 -7.28 8.51
N SER A 60 -10.12 -6.24 8.33
CA SER A 60 -11.17 -5.89 9.29
C SER A 60 -12.55 -6.34 8.82
N ALA A 61 -13.41 -6.79 9.73
CA ALA A 61 -14.70 -7.36 9.41
C ALA A 61 -15.61 -6.37 8.67
N TYR A 62 -15.60 -5.09 9.07
CA TYR A 62 -16.42 -4.06 8.46
C TYR A 62 -15.93 -3.69 7.06
N GLN A 63 -14.61 -3.62 6.84
CA GLN A 63 -14.03 -3.23 5.55
C GLN A 63 -14.02 -4.37 4.52
N TRP A 64 -14.01 -5.63 4.96
CA TRP A 64 -13.84 -6.77 4.06
C TRP A 64 -15.12 -7.60 3.86
N LYS A 65 -15.93 -7.84 4.92
CA LYS A 65 -17.03 -8.82 4.82
C LYS A 65 -18.20 -8.34 3.96
N GLY A 66 -18.64 -7.09 4.14
CA GLY A 66 -19.93 -6.63 3.59
C GLY A 66 -21.14 -7.34 4.22
N ALA A 67 -22.17 -7.58 3.41
CA ALA A 67 -23.40 -8.29 3.79
C ALA A 67 -24.04 -7.70 5.07
N SER A 68 -24.11 -6.37 5.16
CA SER A 68 -24.43 -5.64 6.41
C SER A 68 -25.78 -6.01 7.04
N SER A 69 -26.71 -6.50 6.23
CA SER A 69 -28.09 -6.86 6.63
C SER A 69 -28.45 -8.34 6.42
N GLU A 70 -27.48 -9.20 6.13
CA GLU A 70 -27.71 -10.63 5.86
C GLU A 70 -27.48 -11.50 7.11
N ASP A 71 -28.11 -12.68 7.11
CA ASP A 71 -27.92 -13.76 8.09
C ASP A 71 -27.98 -13.31 9.57
N GLY A 72 -28.92 -12.42 9.87
CA GLY A 72 -29.22 -11.99 11.23
C GLY A 72 -28.22 -10.99 11.84
N ARG A 73 -27.22 -10.51 11.07
CA ARG A 73 -26.35 -9.41 11.52
C ARG A 73 -27.18 -8.19 11.86
N LYS A 74 -26.87 -7.55 13.00
CA LYS A 74 -27.45 -6.25 13.36
C LYS A 74 -26.52 -5.09 12.99
N PRO A 75 -27.09 -3.89 12.75
CA PRO A 75 -26.31 -2.70 12.49
C PRO A 75 -25.31 -2.44 13.62
N SER A 76 -24.07 -2.20 13.24
CA SER A 76 -23.02 -1.68 14.13
C SER A 76 -23.03 -0.16 14.13
N ILE A 77 -22.30 0.45 15.06
CA ILE A 77 -22.11 1.91 15.11
C ILE A 77 -21.55 2.44 13.78
N TRP A 78 -20.68 1.67 13.13
CA TRP A 78 -20.12 2.02 11.83
C TRP A 78 -21.16 2.01 10.71
N ASP A 79 -22.11 1.07 10.71
CA ASP A 79 -23.23 1.05 9.75
C ASP A 79 -24.03 2.36 9.88
N THR A 80 -24.41 2.75 11.10
CA THR A 80 -25.13 4.00 11.36
C THR A 80 -24.33 5.24 10.98
N PHE A 81 -23.04 5.29 11.31
CA PHE A 81 -22.17 6.43 11.00
C PHE A 81 -21.96 6.62 9.50
N VAL A 82 -21.79 5.52 8.76
CA VAL A 82 -21.53 5.58 7.32
C VAL A 82 -22.80 5.94 6.55
N HIS A 83 -23.94 5.34 6.86
CA HIS A 83 -25.23 5.65 6.21
C HIS A 83 -25.73 7.08 6.47
N THR A 84 -25.29 7.70 7.56
CA THR A 84 -25.64 9.11 7.85
C THR A 84 -24.80 10.12 7.05
N ARG A 85 -23.63 9.72 6.54
CA ARG A 85 -22.68 10.62 5.84
C ARG A 85 -22.45 10.29 4.38
N THR A 86 -22.67 9.05 3.99
CA THR A 86 -22.47 8.48 2.65
C THR A 86 -23.52 7.43 2.40
N LYS A 87 -23.83 7.11 1.14
CA LYS A 87 -24.98 6.23 0.85
C LYS A 87 -24.67 4.74 0.83
N GLU A 88 -23.44 4.29 0.60
CA GLU A 88 -23.24 2.89 0.17
C GLU A 88 -21.86 2.33 0.58
N ASN A 89 -21.82 1.49 1.63
CA ASN A 89 -20.68 0.62 1.94
C ASN A 89 -21.13 -0.77 2.45
N ASP A 90 -22.33 -1.19 2.06
CA ASP A 90 -22.94 -2.42 2.56
C ASP A 90 -22.32 -3.69 1.97
N THR A 91 -21.79 -3.60 0.75
CA THR A 91 -21.17 -4.73 0.03
C THR A 91 -19.68 -4.88 0.34
N ALA A 92 -18.95 -3.80 0.62
CA ALA A 92 -17.50 -3.81 0.85
C ALA A 92 -16.74 -4.61 -0.26
N CYS A 93 -15.88 -5.57 0.10
CA CYS A 93 -15.21 -6.49 -0.84
C CYS A 93 -15.97 -7.80 -1.09
N ASP A 94 -17.19 -7.95 -0.55
CA ASP A 94 -17.98 -9.18 -0.61
C ASP A 94 -17.25 -10.43 -0.04
N GLY A 95 -16.37 -10.21 0.93
CA GLY A 95 -15.60 -11.28 1.57
C GLY A 95 -16.48 -12.29 2.31
N TYR A 96 -17.72 -11.92 2.67
CA TYR A 96 -18.68 -12.86 3.26
C TYR A 96 -18.95 -14.07 2.36
N HIS A 97 -19.09 -13.84 1.05
CA HIS A 97 -19.34 -14.89 0.08
C HIS A 97 -18.05 -15.46 -0.52
N LYS A 98 -17.01 -14.62 -0.64
CA LYS A 98 -15.76 -14.96 -1.36
C LYS A 98 -14.60 -15.41 -0.49
N TYR A 99 -14.81 -15.65 0.81
CA TYR A 99 -13.73 -16.02 1.73
C TYR A 99 -12.85 -17.21 1.26
N LYS A 100 -13.42 -18.16 0.51
CA LYS A 100 -12.68 -19.30 -0.02
C LYS A 100 -11.65 -18.88 -1.08
N GLU A 101 -11.99 -17.91 -1.92
CA GLU A 101 -11.11 -17.35 -2.93
C GLU A 101 -9.97 -16.58 -2.28
N ASP A 102 -10.28 -15.78 -1.25
CA ASP A 102 -9.27 -15.02 -0.50
C ASP A 102 -8.29 -15.93 0.24
N VAL A 103 -8.77 -17.01 0.87
CA VAL A 103 -7.89 -18.02 1.50
C VAL A 103 -7.01 -18.73 0.48
N LYS A 104 -7.55 -19.02 -0.72
CA LYS A 104 -6.77 -19.61 -1.80
C LYS A 104 -5.67 -18.66 -2.28
N LEU A 105 -5.99 -17.38 -2.48
CA LEU A 105 -5.02 -16.37 -2.89
C LEU A 105 -3.90 -16.18 -1.87
N MET A 106 -4.23 -16.21 -0.57
CA MET A 106 -3.27 -16.17 0.53
C MET A 106 -2.25 -17.31 0.45
N ALA A 107 -2.74 -18.53 0.20
CA ALA A 107 -1.90 -19.71 0.05
C ALA A 107 -1.02 -19.65 -1.21
N GLU A 108 -1.58 -19.21 -2.35
CA GLU A 108 -0.83 -19.04 -3.61
C GLU A 108 0.25 -17.96 -3.51
N THR A 109 0.02 -16.91 -2.72
CA THR A 109 1.00 -15.84 -2.43
C THR A 109 2.10 -16.32 -1.48
N GLY A 110 1.92 -17.48 -0.83
CA GLY A 110 2.88 -18.06 0.10
C GLY A 110 2.88 -17.40 1.48
N LEU A 111 1.79 -16.73 1.87
CA LEU A 111 1.69 -16.12 3.20
C LEU A 111 1.49 -17.18 4.29
N ASP A 112 2.16 -16.99 5.43
CA ASP A 112 2.18 -17.92 6.55
C ASP A 112 0.99 -17.70 7.50
N ASN A 113 0.48 -16.46 7.59
CA ASN A 113 -0.58 -16.08 8.53
C ASN A 113 -1.68 -15.22 7.91
N PHE A 114 -2.91 -15.44 8.34
CA PHE A 114 -4.06 -14.58 8.01
C PHE A 114 -4.77 -14.09 9.25
N ARG A 115 -4.71 -12.79 9.52
CA ARG A 115 -5.42 -12.18 10.65
C ARG A 115 -6.76 -11.64 10.21
N ILE A 116 -7.83 -12.20 10.76
CA ILE A 116 -9.20 -11.75 10.53
C ILE A 116 -9.82 -11.23 11.83
N SER A 117 -10.70 -10.23 11.73
CA SER A 117 -11.57 -9.84 12.84
C SER A 117 -12.99 -10.37 12.65
N ILE A 118 -13.66 -10.58 13.77
CA ILE A 118 -15.03 -11.10 13.83
C ILE A 118 -15.96 -9.93 14.14
N SER A 119 -17.05 -9.81 13.38
CA SER A 119 -18.06 -8.78 13.63
C SER A 119 -18.89 -9.16 14.85
N TRP A 120 -18.80 -8.36 15.91
CA TRP A 120 -19.52 -8.59 17.15
C TRP A 120 -21.04 -8.57 16.95
N SER A 121 -21.55 -7.62 16.17
CA SER A 121 -22.99 -7.50 15.88
C SER A 121 -23.55 -8.63 15.02
N ARG A 122 -22.68 -9.47 14.46
CA ARG A 122 -23.05 -10.72 13.78
C ARG A 122 -23.01 -11.93 14.72
N LEU A 123 -22.08 -11.97 15.68
CA LEU A 123 -21.96 -13.08 16.63
C LEU A 123 -22.96 -12.97 17.79
N ILE A 124 -23.10 -11.77 18.34
CA ILE A 124 -24.00 -11.47 19.47
C ILE A 124 -24.83 -10.24 19.07
N PRO A 125 -25.90 -10.42 18.27
CA PRO A 125 -26.71 -9.33 17.73
C PRO A 125 -27.51 -8.57 18.81
N ARG A 126 -27.74 -9.19 19.97
CA ARG A 126 -28.38 -8.57 21.14
C ARG A 126 -27.75 -9.12 22.41
N ILE A 127 -27.35 -8.24 23.31
CA ILE A 127 -26.97 -8.61 24.67
C ILE A 127 -28.25 -8.46 25.50
N GLU A 128 -28.83 -9.57 25.93
CA GLU A 128 -29.90 -9.54 26.92
C GLU A 128 -29.28 -9.60 28.31
N PRO A 129 -29.44 -8.55 29.15
CA PRO A 129 -29.01 -8.63 30.53
C PRO A 129 -29.95 -9.58 31.27
N HIS A 130 -29.47 -10.78 31.58
CA HIS A 130 -30.18 -11.66 32.50
C HIS A 130 -30.00 -11.10 33.91
N VAL A 131 -30.89 -10.20 34.31
CA VAL A 131 -30.90 -9.68 35.69
C VAL A 131 -31.41 -10.79 36.60
N THR A 132 -30.51 -11.49 37.30
CA THR A 132 -30.88 -12.32 38.44
C THR A 132 -30.96 -11.41 39.66
N LEU A 133 -32.12 -10.81 39.90
CA LEU A 133 -32.38 -10.12 41.17
C LEU A 133 -32.52 -11.19 42.26
N PHE A 134 -31.42 -11.52 42.94
CA PHE A 134 -31.54 -12.10 44.28
C PHE A 134 -31.83 -10.95 45.24
N HIS A 135 -33.10 -10.79 45.58
CA HIS A 135 -33.49 -10.08 46.79
C HIS A 135 -33.14 -10.97 48.00
N TYR A 136 -32.36 -10.43 48.93
CA TYR A 136 -32.20 -10.95 50.29
C TYR A 136 -32.87 -9.98 51.25
#